data_AF-A0A521KX94-F1
#
_entry.id   AF-A0A521KX94-F1
#
_cell.length_a   1.000
_cell.length_b   1.000
_cell.length_c   1.000
_cell.angle_alpha   90.00
_cell.angle_beta   90.00
_cell.angle_gamma   90.00
#
_symmetry.space_group_name_H-M   'P 1'
#
loop_
_entity.id
_entity.type
_entity.pdbx_description
1 polymer ?
#
loop_
_entity_poly.entity_id
_entity_poly.type
_entity_poly.pdbx_seq_one_letter_code
_entity_poly.pdbx_strand_id
1 'polypeptide(L)'
;TGGKQRLGSITKMGERTIRRLLIIGASSVVLQASRRGAQSGSWLERMLARKPRMLVSVALANKMARMVWALLTKDEDYRAPAAVSA
;
A
#
# COMPACT_ATOMS: atom_id res chain seq x y z
N THR A 1 -5.23 23.97 4.98
CA THR A 1 -4.09 23.05 5.24
C THR A 1 -3.93 22.14 4.02
N GLY A 2 -2.86 22.32 3.24
CA GLY A 2 -2.82 21.98 1.80
C GLY A 2 -2.84 20.50 1.44
N GLY A 3 -4.05 19.96 1.20
CA GLY A 3 -4.43 19.02 0.12
C GLY A 3 -3.70 17.67 -0.01
N LYS A 4 -2.65 17.41 0.77
CA LYS A 4 -1.86 16.19 0.70
C LYS A 4 -2.43 15.18 1.70
N GLN A 5 -3.05 14.12 1.20
CA GLN A 5 -3.51 13.01 2.02
C GLN A 5 -2.33 12.41 2.79
N ARG A 6 -2.26 12.69 4.09
CA ARG A 6 -1.24 12.14 4.99
C ARG A 6 -1.75 10.82 5.55
N LEU A 7 -1.24 9.74 4.99
CA LEU A 7 -1.42 8.39 5.52
C LEU A 7 -0.54 8.24 6.78
N GLY A 8 -1.12 8.38 7.99
CA GLY A 8 -0.46 8.08 9.29
C GLY A 8 0.15 6.67 9.40
N SER A 9 0.85 6.31 10.47
CA SER A 9 1.59 5.05 10.59
C SER A 9 0.72 3.83 10.95
N ILE A 10 1.19 2.62 10.62
CA ILE A 10 0.71 1.39 11.26
C ILE A 10 1.18 1.42 12.71
N THR A 11 0.26 1.29 13.67
CA THR A 11 0.56 1.34 15.10
C THR A 11 1.63 0.29 15.47
N LYS A 12 2.69 0.70 16.19
CA LYS A 12 3.66 -0.25 16.78
C LYS A 12 3.02 -1.21 17.80
N MET A 13 1.88 -0.81 18.38
CA MET A 13 1.11 -1.52 19.42
C MET A 13 0.08 -2.53 18.89
N GLY A 14 -0.15 -2.61 17.57
CA GLY A 14 -0.97 -3.67 16.99
C GLY A 14 -0.22 -4.99 16.87
N GLU A 15 -0.94 -6.07 16.59
CA GLU A 15 -0.39 -7.43 16.44
C GLU A 15 0.78 -7.44 15.42
N ARG A 16 1.93 -7.97 15.86
CA ARG A 16 3.19 -7.88 15.12
C ARG A 16 3.20 -8.74 13.86
N THR A 17 2.49 -9.86 13.88
CA THR A 17 2.41 -10.83 12.79
C THR A 17 1.64 -10.25 11.60
N ILE A 18 0.48 -9.63 11.79
CA ILE A 18 -0.32 -8.95 10.78
C ILE A 18 0.52 -7.86 10.12
N ARG A 19 1.21 -7.03 10.91
CA ARG A 19 2.12 -6.02 10.36
C ARG A 19 3.21 -6.64 9.51
N ARG A 20 3.84 -7.72 9.98
CA ARG A 20 4.88 -8.45 9.24
C ARG A 20 4.32 -9.01 7.93
N LEU A 21 3.17 -9.66 7.96
CA LEU A 21 2.50 -10.22 6.79
C LEU A 21 2.14 -9.15 5.76
N LEU A 22 1.59 -8.01 6.20
CA LEU A 22 1.29 -6.88 5.32
C LEU A 22 2.56 -6.32 4.66
N ILE A 23 3.67 -6.21 5.41
CA ILE A 23 4.94 -5.75 4.84
C ILE A 23 5.51 -6.76 3.84
N ILE A 24 5.42 -8.06 4.14
CA ILE A 24 5.87 -9.12 3.22
C ILE A 24 5.06 -9.08 1.93
N GLY A 25 3.73 -9.01 2.02
CA GLY A 25 2.84 -8.91 0.86
C GLY A 25 3.07 -7.62 0.06
N ALA A 26 3.25 -6.48 0.73
CA ALA A 26 3.60 -5.25 0.04
C ALA A 26 4.97 -5.31 -0.65
N SER A 27 5.93 -6.01 -0.04
CA SER A 27 7.27 -6.17 -0.60
C SER A 27 7.27 -7.03 -1.86
N SER A 28 6.43 -8.06 -1.96
CA SER A 28 6.30 -8.86 -3.18
C SER A 28 5.70 -8.04 -4.33
N VAL A 29 4.70 -7.19 -4.06
CA VAL A 29 4.12 -6.27 -5.05
C VAL A 29 5.16 -5.26 -5.54
N VAL A 30 5.91 -4.65 -4.61
CA VAL A 30 6.99 -3.70 -4.95
C VAL A 30 8.09 -4.39 -5.76
N LEU A 31 8.45 -5.62 -5.41
CA LEU A 31 9.43 -6.42 -6.15
C LEU A 31 8.95 -6.69 -7.58
N GLN A 32 7.70 -7.10 -7.76
CA GLN A 32 7.11 -7.30 -9.09
C GLN A 32 7.19 -6.00 -9.89
N ALA A 33 6.74 -4.89 -9.30
CA ALA A 33 6.64 -3.61 -10.00
C ALA A 33 8.02 -3.05 -10.35
N SER A 34 9.04 -3.36 -9.54
CA SER A 34 10.43 -3.02 -9.84
C SER A 34 11.01 -3.87 -10.99
N ARG A 35 10.51 -5.09 -11.19
CA ARG A 35 11.03 -6.04 -12.20
C ARG A 35 10.31 -5.93 -13.55
N ARG A 36 8.99 -5.77 -13.54
CA ARG A 36 8.14 -5.77 -14.74
C ARG A 36 7.64 -4.38 -15.12
N GLY A 37 8.00 -3.36 -14.34
CA GLY A 37 7.41 -2.03 -14.43
C GLY A 37 6.12 -1.94 -13.60
N ALA A 38 5.94 -0.79 -12.94
CA ALA A 38 4.66 -0.43 -12.36
C ALA A 38 3.73 0.11 -13.46
N GLN A 39 2.42 0.03 -13.26
CA GLN A 39 1.46 0.65 -14.18
C GLN A 39 1.77 2.14 -14.34
N SER A 40 1.83 2.61 -15.58
CA SER A 40 2.14 4.01 -15.90
C SER A 40 1.12 4.97 -15.30
N GLY A 41 1.60 6.04 -14.68
CA GLY A 41 0.80 7.02 -13.93
C GLY A 41 0.40 6.56 -12.52
N SER A 42 0.67 5.30 -12.15
CA SER A 42 0.27 4.78 -10.84
C SER A 42 0.99 5.50 -9.69
N TRP A 43 0.36 5.47 -8.51
CA TRP A 43 1.01 5.94 -7.29
C TRP A 43 2.30 5.15 -6.99
N LEU A 44 2.34 3.86 -7.33
CA LEU A 44 3.48 2.99 -7.07
C LEU A 44 4.68 3.36 -7.95
N GLU A 45 4.45 3.64 -9.24
CA GLU A 45 5.48 4.12 -10.16
C GLU A 45 6.11 5.43 -9.66
N ARG A 46 5.27 6.43 -9.36
CA ARG A 46 5.71 7.73 -8.84
C ARG A 46 6.49 7.63 -7.52
N MET A 47 6.15 6.64 -6.69
CA MET A 47 6.85 6.39 -5.44
C MET A 47 8.20 5.72 -5.66
N LEU A 48 8.26 4.71 -6.54
CA LEU A 48 9.50 4.01 -6.88
C LEU A 48 10.51 4.93 -7.58
N ALA A 49 10.03 5.91 -8.34
CA ALA A 49 10.88 6.93 -8.94
C ALA A 49 11.56 7.87 -7.92
N ARG A 50 11.04 7.97 -6.68
CA ARG A 50 11.47 9.00 -5.70
C ARG A 50 12.04 8.44 -4.40
N LYS A 51 11.76 7.18 -4.07
CA LYS A 51 12.11 6.59 -2.76
C LYS A 51 12.63 5.16 -2.91
N PRO A 52 13.51 4.73 -1.99
CA PRO A 52 14.01 3.36 -1.97
C PRO A 52 12.89 2.35 -1.71
N ARG A 53 13.05 1.17 -2.30
CA ARG A 53 12.04 0.10 -2.35
C ARG A 53 11.47 -0.26 -0.99
N MET A 54 12.31 -0.36 0.05
CA MET A 54 11.84 -0.70 1.40
C MET A 54 10.87 0.33 1.98
N LEU A 55 11.10 1.63 1.74
CA LEU A 55 10.17 2.68 2.20
C LEU A 55 8.85 2.62 1.42
N VAL A 56 8.92 2.30 0.13
CA VAL A 56 7.72 2.12 -0.70
C VAL A 56 6.92 0.89 -0.23
N SER A 57 7.56 -0.22 0.11
CA SER A 57 6.90 -1.40 0.68
C SER A 57 6.17 -1.08 1.98
N VAL A 58 6.81 -0.36 2.90
CA VAL A 58 6.17 0.04 4.16
C VAL A 58 4.99 0.99 3.91
N ALA A 59 5.14 1.94 2.99
CA ALA A 59 4.05 2.85 2.62
C ALA A 59 2.87 2.09 1.97
N LEU A 60 3.15 1.10 1.13
CA LEU A 60 2.14 0.26 0.50
C LEU A 60 1.43 -0.61 1.55
N ALA A 61 2.16 -1.23 2.48
CA ALA A 61 1.58 -1.98 3.60
C ALA A 61 0.65 -1.09 4.44
N ASN A 62 1.05 0.15 4.69
CA ASN A 62 0.24 1.13 5.41
C ASN A 62 -1.02 1.56 4.64
N LYS A 63 -0.96 1.58 3.31
CA LYS A 63 -2.15 1.77 2.46
C LYS A 63 -3.09 0.56 2.56
N MET A 64 -2.55 -0.66 2.49
CA MET A 64 -3.32 -1.91 2.65
C MET A 64 -4.00 -2.00 4.02
N ALA A 65 -3.27 -1.69 5.09
CA ALA A 65 -3.82 -1.68 6.45
C ALA A 65 -5.04 -0.75 6.59
N ARG A 66 -5.02 0.43 5.93
CA ARG A 66 -6.17 1.34 5.93
C ARG A 66 -7.36 0.82 5.14
N MET A 67 -7.12 0.15 4.02
CA MET A 67 -8.21 -0.47 3.25
C MET A 67 -8.86 -1.54 4.10
N VAL A 68 -8.07 -2.43 4.71
CA VAL A 68 -8.58 -3.46 5.63
C VAL A 68 -9.36 -2.83 6.79
N TRP A 69 -8.83 -1.78 7.43
CA TRP A 69 -9.52 -1.09 8.51
C TRP A 69 -10.85 -0.47 8.06
N ALA A 70 -10.89 0.16 6.88
CA ALA A 70 -12.12 0.73 6.33
C ALA A 70 -13.17 -0.33 6.03
N LEU A 71 -12.77 -1.50 5.51
CA LEU A 71 -13.68 -2.63 5.26
C LEU A 71 -14.25 -3.17 6.57
N LEU A 72 -13.39 -3.42 7.56
CA LEU A 72 -13.80 -3.94 8.86
C LEU A 72 -14.70 -2.98 9.64
N THR A 73 -14.46 -1.67 9.54
CA THR A 73 -15.26 -0.67 10.26
C THR A 73 -16.60 -0.38 9.59
N LYS A 74 -16.73 -0.66 8.30
CA LYS A 74 -17.96 -0.46 7.53
C LYS A 74 -18.74 -1.74 7.28
N ASP A 75 -18.20 -2.89 7.70
CA ASP A 75 -18.73 -4.22 7.39
C ASP A 75 -18.96 -4.41 5.88
N GLU A 76 -18.00 -3.91 5.08
CA GLU A 76 -18.05 -3.96 3.62
C GLU A 76 -17.12 -5.04 3.08
N ASP A 77 -17.58 -5.76 2.05
CA ASP A 77 -16.75 -6.71 1.32
C ASP A 77 -15.66 -6.01 0.49
N TYR A 78 -14.50 -6.66 0.38
CA TYR A 78 -13.43 -6.15 -0.47
C TYR A 78 -13.86 -6.14 -1.95
N ARG A 79 -13.98 -4.93 -2.50
CA ARG A 79 -14.13 -4.72 -3.94
C ARG A 79 -12.77 -4.38 -4.53
N ALA A 80 -12.27 -5.25 -5.39
CA ALA A 80 -11.05 -4.95 -6.14
C ALA A 80 -11.24 -3.62 -6.89
N PRO A 81 -10.32 -2.67 -6.77
CA PRO A 81 -10.38 -1.47 -7.58
C PRO A 81 -10.38 -1.92 -9.03
N ALA A 82 -11.37 -1.46 -9.81
CA ALA A 82 -11.45 -1.76 -11.23
C ALA A 82 -10.06 -1.53 -11.83
N ALA A 83 -9.49 -2.58 -12.44
CA ALA A 83 -8.22 -2.44 -13.13
C ALA A 83 -8.44 -1.31 -14.13
N VAL A 84 -7.71 -0.20 -13.95
CA VAL A 84 -7.78 0.90 -14.90
C VAL A 84 -7.27 0.31 -16.21
N SER A 85 -8.21 0.04 -17.12
CA SER A 85 -7.94 -0.40 -18.49
C SER A 85 -6.94 0.59 -19.08
N ALA A 86 -5.84 0.05 -19.63
CA ALA A 86 -4.81 0.83 -20.28
C ALA A 86 -5.36 1.61 -21.48
#